data_AF-A0A3C0JMY1-F1
#
_entry.id   AF-A0A3C0JMY1-F1
#
_cell.length_a   1.000
_cell.length_b   1.000
_cell.length_c   1.000
_cell.angle_alpha   90.00
_cell.angle_beta   90.00
_cell.angle_gamma   90.00
#
_symmetry.space_group_name_H-M   'P 1'
#
loop_
_entity.id
_entity.type
_entity.pdbx_description
1 polymer ?
#
loop_
_entity_poly.entity_id
_entity_poly.type
_entity_poly.pdbx_seq_one_letter_code
_entity_poly.pdbx_strand_id
1 'polypeptide(L)'
;GVRNIAGYNEKSKERMPFLVLIVDELADLMITGGFEVEQNLVRLAQLGRATGIHLVLATQRPSVNVVTGLLKANIPGRIAFAVASQVDSRVILDVVGAERLLGKGDMLILNSDSPKPRRVQGTLVYDNEIEEMVKFWSNQKGGPLPDIMLDDEIDEDDENEEANERMLAQARELALRSPRMSTSFLERRFKVGQQKAEQIMEHLEEEGLVIPR
;
A
#
# COMPACT_ATOMS: atom_id res chain seq x y z
N GLY A 1 -27.24 -2.05 10.51
CA GLY A 1 -25.88 -2.28 9.96
C GLY A 1 -25.09 -3.19 10.88
N VAL A 2 -24.21 -4.01 10.33
CA VAL A 2 -23.23 -4.83 11.07
C VAL A 2 -21.90 -4.09 11.14
N ARG A 3 -21.06 -4.39 12.15
CA ARG A 3 -19.81 -3.66 12.41
C ARG A 3 -18.58 -4.24 11.69
N ASN A 4 -18.66 -5.48 11.21
CA ASN A 4 -17.54 -6.16 10.56
C ASN A 4 -18.04 -7.30 9.65
N ILE A 5 -17.14 -7.82 8.81
CA ILE A 5 -17.39 -8.92 7.87
C ILE A 5 -17.87 -10.20 8.56
N ALA A 6 -17.36 -10.51 9.77
CA ALA A 6 -17.80 -11.69 10.52
C ALA A 6 -19.29 -11.60 10.85
N GLY A 7 -19.73 -10.46 11.40
CA GLY A 7 -21.14 -10.22 11.68
C GLY A 7 -22.01 -10.11 10.43
N TYR A 8 -21.45 -9.70 9.29
CA TYR A 8 -22.12 -9.78 8.00
C TYR A 8 -22.33 -11.24 7.57
N ASN A 9 -21.27 -12.05 7.58
CA ASN A 9 -21.28 -13.45 7.13
C ASN A 9 -22.14 -14.38 7.99
N GLU A 10 -22.36 -14.04 9.26
CA GLU A 10 -23.29 -14.75 10.13
C GLU A 10 -24.76 -14.50 9.76
N LYS A 11 -25.08 -13.32 9.23
CA LYS A 11 -26.46 -12.89 8.95
C LYS A 11 -26.84 -12.96 7.47
N SER A 12 -25.86 -12.96 6.58
CA SER A 12 -26.06 -12.99 5.14
C SER A 12 -26.16 -14.43 4.63
N LYS A 13 -27.02 -14.64 3.63
CA LYS A 13 -27.07 -15.91 2.86
C LYS A 13 -25.87 -16.03 1.91
N GLU A 14 -25.40 -14.89 1.41
CA GLU A 14 -24.21 -14.79 0.56
C GLU A 14 -23.06 -14.29 1.41
N ARG A 15 -22.07 -15.15 1.66
CA ARG A 15 -20.91 -14.81 2.48
C ARG A 15 -19.86 -14.11 1.63
N MET A 16 -19.30 -13.02 2.15
CA MET A 16 -18.13 -12.38 1.60
C MET A 16 -16.85 -13.10 2.06
N PRO A 17 -15.89 -13.36 1.16
CA PRO A 17 -14.61 -13.94 1.54
C PRO A 17 -13.75 -12.92 2.31
N PHE A 18 -12.83 -13.43 3.12
CA PHE A 18 -11.70 -12.61 3.58
C PHE A 18 -10.69 -12.50 2.45
N LEU A 19 -10.11 -11.32 2.27
CA LEU A 19 -9.08 -11.07 1.27
C LEU A 19 -7.72 -10.93 1.97
N VAL A 20 -6.72 -11.63 1.46
CA VAL A 20 -5.34 -11.52 1.92
C VAL A 20 -4.50 -11.00 0.76
N LEU A 21 -4.03 -9.76 0.85
CA LEU A 21 -3.14 -9.16 -0.12
C LEU A 21 -1.70 -9.38 0.34
N ILE A 22 -0.92 -10.08 -0.49
CA ILE A 22 0.47 -10.43 -0.22
C ILE A 22 1.36 -9.68 -1.21
N VAL A 23 2.32 -8.91 -0.70
CA VAL A 23 3.36 -8.24 -1.47
C VAL A 23 4.70 -8.81 -1.05
N ASP A 24 5.36 -9.54 -1.94
CA ASP A 24 6.63 -10.23 -1.63
C ASP A 24 7.82 -9.26 -1.51
N GLU A 25 7.83 -8.21 -2.34
CA GLU A 25 8.85 -7.16 -2.29
C GLU A 25 8.22 -5.77 -2.33
N LEU A 26 7.94 -5.23 -1.14
CA LEU A 26 7.38 -3.89 -0.95
C LEU A 26 8.29 -2.81 -1.54
N ALA A 27 9.61 -3.00 -1.55
CA ALA A 27 10.52 -1.98 -2.05
C ALA A 27 10.29 -1.69 -3.53
N ASP A 28 10.00 -2.71 -4.34
CA ASP A 28 9.75 -2.55 -5.77
C ASP A 28 8.44 -1.78 -6.01
N LEU A 29 7.40 -2.08 -5.22
CA LEU A 29 6.13 -1.35 -5.22
C LEU A 29 6.32 0.13 -4.87
N MET A 30 7.12 0.42 -3.83
CA MET A 30 7.40 1.78 -3.37
C MET A 30 8.30 2.57 -4.32
N ILE A 31 9.21 1.92 -5.05
CA ILE A 31 10.05 2.58 -6.05
C ILE A 31 9.21 3.01 -7.25
N THR A 32 8.27 2.18 -7.69
CA THR A 32 7.44 2.46 -8.86
C THR A 32 6.32 3.44 -8.56
N GLY A 33 5.58 3.25 -7.45
CA GLY A 33 4.39 4.05 -7.14
C GLY A 33 4.56 5.06 -6.00
N GLY A 34 5.71 5.06 -5.31
CA GLY A 34 6.08 6.09 -4.34
C GLY A 34 5.00 6.37 -3.29
N PHE A 35 4.56 7.62 -3.24
CA PHE A 35 3.65 8.14 -2.22
C PHE A 35 2.21 7.62 -2.37
N GLU A 36 1.70 7.48 -3.59
CA GLU A 36 0.31 7.03 -3.83
C GLU A 36 0.12 5.58 -3.34
N VAL A 37 1.08 4.73 -3.65
CA VAL A 37 1.13 3.35 -3.15
C VAL A 37 1.14 3.30 -1.62
N GLU A 38 1.95 4.15 -0.98
CA GLU A 38 2.00 4.24 0.48
C GLU A 38 0.64 4.61 1.08
N GLN A 39 -0.03 5.62 0.51
CA GLN A 39 -1.34 6.07 0.97
C GLN A 39 -2.40 4.96 0.83
N ASN A 40 -2.41 4.25 -0.30
CA ASN A 40 -3.34 3.15 -0.53
C ASN A 40 -3.11 2.00 0.46
N LEU A 41 -1.86 1.61 0.71
CA LEU A 41 -1.52 0.61 1.72
C LEU A 41 -1.94 1.03 3.13
N VAL A 42 -1.71 2.29 3.50
CA VAL A 42 -2.14 2.84 4.79
C VAL A 42 -3.66 2.82 4.93
N ARG A 43 -4.39 3.23 3.89
CA ARG A 43 -5.86 3.22 3.87
C ARG A 43 -6.42 1.80 3.99
N LEU A 44 -5.83 0.84 3.27
CA LEU A 44 -6.16 -0.58 3.42
C LEU A 44 -5.87 -1.09 4.83
N ALA A 45 -4.75 -0.71 5.45
CA ALA A 45 -4.42 -1.10 6.81
C ALA A 45 -5.43 -0.55 7.85
N GLN A 46 -5.91 0.68 7.63
CA GLN A 46 -6.87 1.35 8.53
C GLN A 46 -8.29 0.77 8.41
N LEU A 47 -8.79 0.63 7.19
CA LEU A 47 -10.18 0.24 6.93
C LEU A 47 -10.36 -1.29 6.81
N GLY A 48 -9.30 -1.99 6.41
CA GLY A 48 -9.31 -3.42 6.07
C GLY A 48 -9.76 -4.34 7.21
N ARG A 49 -9.44 -4.00 8.46
CA ARG A 49 -9.76 -4.85 9.62
C ARG A 49 -11.25 -5.14 9.76
N ALA A 50 -12.10 -4.14 9.53
CA ALA A 50 -13.55 -4.32 9.65
C ALA A 50 -14.14 -5.00 8.41
N THR A 51 -13.56 -4.75 7.24
CA THR A 51 -14.03 -5.26 5.94
C THR A 51 -13.49 -6.65 5.59
N GLY A 52 -12.51 -7.17 6.35
CA GLY A 52 -11.94 -8.50 6.13
C GLY A 52 -10.78 -8.53 5.15
N ILE A 53 -10.12 -7.38 4.93
CA ILE A 53 -8.92 -7.26 4.11
C ILE A 53 -7.69 -7.27 5.03
N HIS A 54 -6.75 -8.16 4.73
CA HIS A 54 -5.52 -8.36 5.49
C HIS A 54 -4.30 -8.16 4.58
N LEU A 55 -3.30 -7.43 5.08
CA LEU A 55 -2.07 -7.14 4.36
C LEU A 55 -0.93 -7.99 4.90
N VAL A 56 -0.15 -8.59 4.00
CA VAL A 56 1.15 -9.20 4.28
C VAL A 56 2.18 -8.54 3.37
N LEU A 57 3.03 -7.69 3.94
CA LEU A 57 4.05 -6.96 3.21
C LEU A 57 5.43 -7.50 3.61
N ALA A 58 6.17 -8.03 2.64
CA ALA A 58 7.52 -8.50 2.79
C ALA A 58 8.49 -7.60 2.01
N THR A 59 9.75 -7.56 2.44
CA THR A 59 10.83 -6.87 1.74
C THR A 59 12.17 -7.37 2.22
N GLN A 60 13.15 -7.43 1.31
CA GLN A 60 14.55 -7.67 1.66
C GLN A 60 15.34 -6.37 1.88
N ARG A 61 14.73 -5.21 1.65
CA ARG A 61 15.36 -3.88 1.74
C ARG A 61 14.77 -3.06 2.89
N PRO A 62 15.14 -3.36 4.15
CA PRO A 62 14.62 -2.66 5.32
C PRO A 62 15.23 -1.27 5.47
N SER A 63 14.81 -0.34 4.61
CA SER A 63 15.20 1.08 4.66
C SER A 63 14.03 1.95 5.12
N VAL A 64 14.35 3.14 5.67
CA VAL A 64 13.33 4.11 6.12
C VAL A 64 12.43 4.58 4.97
N ASN A 65 12.92 4.53 3.74
CA ASN A 65 12.15 4.90 2.54
C ASN A 65 11.17 3.82 2.10
N VAL A 66 11.39 2.57 2.51
CA VAL A 66 10.51 1.43 2.20
C VAL A 66 9.57 1.15 3.38
N VAL A 67 10.11 1.08 4.59
CA VAL A 67 9.35 0.86 5.84
C VAL A 67 9.22 2.20 6.55
N THR A 68 8.34 3.03 6.02
CA THR A 68 8.14 4.41 6.47
C THR A 68 7.47 4.48 7.85
N GLY A 69 7.48 5.68 8.44
CA GLY A 69 6.75 5.94 9.69
C GLY A 69 5.24 5.76 9.56
N LEU A 70 4.65 6.11 8.41
CA LEU A 70 3.21 6.00 8.17
C LEU A 70 2.77 4.54 8.08
N LEU A 71 3.52 3.70 7.37
CA LEU A 71 3.27 2.26 7.33
C LEU A 71 3.39 1.66 8.72
N LYS A 72 4.46 1.99 9.46
CA LYS A 72 4.64 1.51 10.84
C LYS A 72 3.50 1.92 11.76
N ALA A 73 2.96 3.13 11.63
CA ALA A 73 1.86 3.58 12.47
C ALA A 73 0.56 2.77 12.26
N ASN A 74 0.36 2.18 11.08
CA ASN A 74 -0.88 1.47 10.72
C ASN A 74 -0.72 -0.06 10.66
N ILE A 75 0.51 -0.56 10.64
CA ILE A 75 0.83 -1.99 10.61
C ILE A 75 1.58 -2.37 11.89
N PRO A 76 0.85 -2.74 12.98
CA PRO A 76 1.44 -3.01 14.29
C PRO A 76 2.11 -4.39 14.38
N GLY A 77 1.63 -5.38 13.61
CA GLY A 77 2.21 -6.72 13.56
C GLY A 77 3.44 -6.73 12.66
N ARG A 78 4.62 -7.06 13.20
CA ARG A 78 5.88 -7.03 12.46
C ARG A 78 6.74 -8.25 12.75
N ILE A 79 7.41 -8.74 11.73
CA ILE A 79 8.33 -9.87 11.80
C ILE A 79 9.65 -9.42 11.20
N ALA A 80 10.76 -9.65 11.90
CA ALA A 80 12.10 -9.50 11.34
C ALA A 80 12.84 -10.83 11.43
N PHE A 81 13.32 -11.31 10.28
CA PHE A 81 14.35 -12.34 10.22
C PHE A 81 15.73 -11.72 10.51
N ALA A 82 16.79 -12.52 10.42
CA ALA A 82 18.15 -12.02 10.54
C ALA A 82 18.43 -10.90 9.55
N VAL A 83 18.91 -9.76 10.06
CA VAL A 83 19.29 -8.57 9.28
C VAL A 83 20.76 -8.24 9.47
N ALA A 84 21.32 -7.44 8.56
CA ALA A 84 22.74 -7.14 8.55
C ALA A 84 23.18 -6.20 9.68
N SER A 85 22.30 -5.30 10.15
CA SER A 85 22.67 -4.26 11.10
C SER A 85 21.61 -3.94 12.14
N GLN A 86 22.04 -3.30 13.23
CA GLN A 86 21.14 -2.70 14.22
C GLN A 86 20.25 -1.59 13.64
N VAL A 87 20.68 -0.96 12.54
CA VAL A 87 19.89 0.07 11.86
C VAL A 87 18.68 -0.60 11.21
N ASP A 88 18.91 -1.67 10.45
CA ASP A 88 17.86 -2.45 9.80
C ASP A 88 16.86 -3.03 10.81
N SER A 89 17.36 -3.54 11.94
CA SER A 89 16.50 -4.03 13.03
C SER A 89 15.56 -2.93 13.55
N ARG A 90 16.08 -1.71 13.74
CA ARG A 90 15.26 -0.56 14.17
C ARG A 90 14.30 -0.09 13.09
N VAL A 91 14.65 -0.20 11.81
CA VAL A 91 13.74 0.14 10.72
C VAL A 91 12.49 -0.73 10.79
N ILE A 92 12.65 -2.05 11.01
CA ILE A 92 11.52 -3.00 11.03
C ILE A 92 10.79 -3.00 12.38
N LEU A 93 11.51 -3.13 13.50
CA LEU A 93 10.92 -3.42 14.82
C LEU A 93 10.95 -2.24 15.79
N ASP A 94 11.51 -1.10 15.41
CA ASP A 94 11.81 0.04 16.30
C ASP A 94 12.76 -0.29 17.47
N VAL A 95 13.30 -1.52 17.50
CA VAL A 95 14.25 -2.03 18.51
C VAL A 95 15.40 -2.78 17.85
N VAL A 96 16.50 -2.95 18.58
CA VAL A 96 17.61 -3.82 18.18
C VAL A 96 17.34 -5.28 18.57
N GLY A 97 18.03 -6.22 17.93
CA GLY A 97 18.01 -7.64 18.26
C GLY A 97 17.95 -8.54 17.04
N ALA A 98 17.37 -8.07 15.93
CA ALA A 98 17.26 -8.87 14.71
C ALA A 98 18.64 -9.12 14.07
N GLU A 99 19.61 -8.24 14.30
CA GLU A 99 21.00 -8.41 13.82
C GLU A 99 21.76 -9.55 14.53
N ARG A 100 21.19 -10.10 15.61
CA ARG A 100 21.78 -11.19 16.40
C ARG A 100 21.12 -12.54 16.12
N LEU A 101 20.15 -12.58 15.21
CA LEU A 101 19.48 -13.82 14.82
C LEU A 101 20.43 -14.69 13.99
N LEU A 102 20.20 -15.99 14.04
CA LEU A 102 21.07 -17.01 13.44
C LEU A 102 20.79 -17.24 11.94
N GLY A 103 19.75 -16.60 11.40
CA GLY A 103 19.22 -16.88 10.06
C GLY A 103 18.41 -18.19 10.02
N LYS A 104 18.19 -18.73 8.81
CA LYS A 104 17.52 -20.04 8.60
C LYS A 104 16.21 -20.19 9.39
N GLY A 105 15.34 -19.18 9.32
CA GLY A 105 14.03 -19.17 9.98
C GLY A 105 14.02 -18.57 11.39
N ASP A 106 15.16 -18.26 12.01
CA ASP A 106 15.18 -17.54 13.29
C ASP A 106 14.68 -16.10 13.11
N MET A 107 13.68 -15.71 13.90
CA MET A 107 12.97 -14.43 13.75
C MET A 107 12.54 -13.81 15.08
N LEU A 108 12.32 -12.51 15.05
CA LEU A 108 11.65 -11.74 16.10
C LEU A 108 10.26 -11.34 15.62
N ILE A 109 9.25 -11.60 16.44
CA ILE A 109 7.85 -11.23 16.18
C ILE A 109 7.41 -10.17 17.19
N LEU A 110 6.95 -9.03 16.68
CA LEU A 110 6.29 -7.98 17.43
C LEU A 110 4.79 -8.02 17.12
N ASN A 111 3.97 -8.20 18.17
CA ASN A 111 2.52 -8.22 18.05
C ASN A 111 1.93 -6.93 18.63
N SER A 112 0.69 -6.60 18.25
CA SER A 112 -0.06 -5.48 18.84
C SER A 112 -0.21 -5.58 20.37
N ASP A 113 -0.17 -6.79 20.90
CA ASP A 113 -0.50 -7.08 22.30
C ASP A 113 0.71 -6.95 23.24
N SER A 114 1.92 -6.79 22.69
CA SER A 114 3.13 -6.67 23.49
C SER A 114 4.13 -5.68 22.89
N PRO A 115 4.66 -4.74 23.68
CA PRO A 115 5.65 -3.78 23.19
C PRO A 115 7.05 -4.40 22.99
N LYS A 116 7.26 -5.68 23.37
CA LYS A 116 8.55 -6.36 23.24
C LYS A 116 8.45 -7.49 22.22
N PRO A 117 9.40 -7.59 21.27
CA PRO A 117 9.39 -8.70 20.33
C PRO A 117 9.75 -10.01 21.03
N ARG A 118 9.12 -11.10 20.59
CA ARG A 118 9.41 -12.46 21.01
C ARG A 118 10.23 -13.17 19.95
N ARG A 119 11.30 -13.85 20.36
CA ARG A 119 12.07 -14.71 19.45
C ARG A 119 11.33 -16.01 19.18
N VAL A 120 11.24 -16.39 17.91
CA VAL A 120 10.52 -17.55 17.41
C VAL A 120 11.35 -18.20 16.29
N GLN A 121 11.27 -19.52 16.18
CA GLN A 121 11.85 -20.27 15.07
C GLN A 121 10.76 -20.55 14.02
N GLY A 122 11.00 -20.13 12.79
CA GLY A 122 10.16 -20.42 11.65
C GLY A 122 10.22 -21.89 11.24
N THR A 123 9.10 -22.39 10.74
CA THR A 123 9.00 -23.73 10.16
C THR A 123 9.69 -23.75 8.81
N LEU A 124 10.58 -24.72 8.60
CA LEU A 124 11.13 -25.00 7.28
C LEU A 124 10.11 -25.80 6.47
N VAL A 125 9.83 -25.33 5.27
CA VAL A 125 9.03 -26.04 4.27
C VAL A 125 9.88 -26.11 3.01
N TYR A 126 9.98 -27.30 2.42
CA TYR A 126 10.73 -27.52 1.19
C TYR A 126 9.87 -27.25 -0.04
N ASP A 127 10.52 -26.89 -1.16
CA ASP A 127 9.83 -26.56 -2.41
C ASP A 127 8.94 -27.72 -2.90
N ASN A 128 9.35 -28.97 -2.73
CA ASN A 128 8.53 -30.13 -3.09
C ASN A 128 7.25 -30.23 -2.24
N GLU A 129 7.30 -29.86 -0.96
CA GLU A 129 6.10 -29.83 -0.10
C GLU A 129 5.14 -28.72 -0.55
N ILE A 130 5.67 -27.58 -0.98
CA ILE A 130 4.89 -26.48 -1.56
C ILE A 130 4.23 -26.93 -2.87
N GLU A 131 4.98 -27.56 -3.77
CA GLU A 131 4.47 -28.08 -5.05
C GLU A 131 3.35 -29.11 -4.84
N GLU A 132 3.51 -30.02 -3.88
CA GLU A 132 2.49 -31.00 -3.51
C GLU A 132 1.21 -30.31 -2.98
N MET A 133 1.37 -29.29 -2.12
CA MET A 133 0.23 -28.49 -1.62
C MET A 133 -0.49 -27.73 -2.72
N VAL A 134 0.25 -27.06 -3.61
CA VAL A 134 -0.33 -26.34 -4.75
C VAL A 134 -1.09 -27.32 -5.63
N LYS A 135 -0.48 -28.45 -5.98
CA LYS A 135 -1.13 -29.50 -6.78
C LYS A 135 -2.40 -30.03 -6.13
N PHE A 136 -2.38 -30.24 -4.81
CA PHE A 136 -3.57 -30.68 -4.09
C PHE A 136 -4.73 -29.69 -4.25
N TRP A 137 -4.48 -28.39 -4.08
CA TRP A 137 -5.49 -27.34 -4.17
C TRP A 137 -5.94 -27.04 -5.60
N SER A 138 -5.03 -27.03 -6.58
CA SER A 138 -5.37 -26.82 -7.99
C SER A 138 -6.28 -27.90 -8.58
N ASN A 139 -6.28 -29.10 -8.00
CA ASN A 139 -7.16 -30.21 -8.40
C ASN A 139 -8.53 -30.21 -7.70
N GLN A 140 -8.76 -29.29 -6.76
CA GLN A 140 -10.07 -29.15 -6.13
C GLN A 140 -11.01 -28.38 -7.05
N LYS A 141 -12.30 -28.73 -7.03
CA LYS A 141 -13.35 -27.85 -7.58
C LYS A 141 -13.53 -26.68 -6.60
N GLY A 142 -12.75 -25.62 -6.79
CA GLY A 142 -12.88 -24.38 -6.03
C GLY A 142 -14.22 -23.69 -6.24
N GLY A 143 -14.58 -22.79 -5.33
CA GLY A 143 -15.63 -21.80 -5.59
C GLY A 143 -15.21 -20.82 -6.70
N PRO A 144 -16.14 -20.04 -7.27
CA PRO A 144 -15.79 -19.00 -8.22
C PRO A 144 -14.77 -18.05 -7.57
N LEU A 145 -13.70 -17.73 -8.30
CA LEU A 145 -12.80 -16.65 -7.90
C LEU A 145 -13.62 -15.36 -7.83
N PRO A 146 -13.44 -14.53 -6.79
CA PRO A 146 -14.05 -13.22 -6.79
C PRO A 146 -13.54 -12.45 -8.00
N ASP A 147 -14.46 -11.81 -8.71
CA ASP A 147 -14.11 -10.93 -9.83
C ASP A 147 -13.48 -9.67 -9.24
N ILE A 148 -12.16 -9.63 -9.25
CA ILE A 148 -11.39 -8.45 -8.86
C ILE A 148 -11.16 -7.70 -10.17
N MET A 149 -12.04 -6.73 -10.45
CA MET A 149 -11.84 -5.82 -11.57
C MET A 149 -10.55 -5.03 -11.30
N LEU A 150 -9.50 -5.36 -12.06
CA LEU A 150 -8.21 -4.69 -12.04
C LEU A 150 -8.14 -3.60 -13.12
N ASP A 151 -9.27 -3.20 -13.69
CA ASP A 151 -9.30 -2.22 -14.77
C ASP A 151 -8.55 -0.95 -14.32
N ASP A 152 -7.64 -0.48 -15.17
CA ASP A 152 -6.64 0.59 -14.94
C ASP A 152 -7.27 1.99 -14.74
N GLU A 153 -8.58 2.07 -14.51
CA GLU A 153 -9.35 3.29 -14.28
C GLU A 153 -10.12 3.14 -12.97
N ILE A 154 -9.40 3.11 -11.84
CA ILE A 154 -9.99 3.68 -10.64
C ILE A 154 -10.00 5.18 -10.91
N ASP A 155 -11.13 5.70 -11.39
CA ASP A 155 -11.41 7.12 -11.38
C ASP A 155 -11.07 7.65 -9.98
N GLU A 156 -9.96 8.38 -9.86
CA GLU A 156 -9.54 9.09 -8.64
C GLU A 156 -10.54 10.20 -8.25
N ASP A 157 -11.69 10.26 -8.90
CA ASP A 157 -12.60 11.41 -8.85
C ASP A 157 -13.46 11.43 -7.58
N ASP A 158 -13.85 10.29 -7.02
CA ASP A 158 -14.88 10.31 -5.96
C ASP A 158 -14.39 10.74 -4.56
N GLU A 159 -13.09 10.69 -4.26
CA GLU A 159 -12.57 11.15 -2.96
C GLU A 159 -11.72 12.42 -3.03
N ASN A 160 -11.50 12.96 -4.23
CA ASN A 160 -10.63 14.12 -4.43
C ASN A 160 -11.32 15.30 -5.12
N GLU A 161 -12.62 15.26 -5.45
CA GLU A 161 -13.32 16.41 -6.06
C GLU A 161 -13.04 17.74 -5.33
N GLU A 162 -13.19 17.78 -4.00
CA GLU A 162 -12.99 19.01 -3.24
C GLU A 162 -11.51 19.49 -3.25
N ALA A 163 -10.56 18.55 -3.31
CA ALA A 163 -9.14 18.87 -3.39
C ALA A 163 -8.71 19.24 -4.81
N ASN A 164 -9.26 18.56 -5.82
CA ASN A 164 -9.10 18.84 -7.25
C ASN A 164 -9.67 20.23 -7.56
N GLU A 165 -10.86 20.58 -7.06
CA GLU A 165 -11.44 21.92 -7.18
C GLU A 165 -10.56 22.99 -6.54
N ARG A 166 -10.05 22.74 -5.33
CA ARG A 166 -9.13 23.68 -4.65
C ARG A 166 -7.83 23.83 -5.43
N MET A 167 -7.30 22.75 -5.99
CA MET A 167 -6.08 22.77 -6.81
C MET A 167 -6.30 23.53 -8.11
N LEU A 168 -7.41 23.29 -8.80
CA LEU A 168 -7.80 24.00 -10.01
C LEU A 168 -7.99 25.50 -9.74
N ALA A 169 -8.62 25.86 -8.62
CA ALA A 169 -8.76 27.26 -8.21
C ALA A 169 -7.38 27.94 -7.99
N GLN A 170 -6.42 27.25 -7.36
CA GLN A 170 -5.06 27.76 -7.21
C GLN A 170 -4.33 27.87 -8.55
N ALA A 171 -4.55 26.92 -9.47
CA ALA A 171 -3.97 26.94 -10.81
C ALA A 171 -4.51 28.10 -11.64
N ARG A 172 -5.82 28.42 -11.54
CA ARG A 172 -6.42 29.62 -12.16
C ARG A 172 -5.78 30.92 -11.65
N GLU A 173 -5.61 31.06 -10.33
CA GLU A 173 -4.93 32.24 -9.75
C GLU A 173 -3.50 32.39 -10.27
N LEU A 174 -2.79 31.26 -10.40
CA LEU A 174 -1.44 31.21 -10.92
C LEU A 174 -1.40 31.60 -12.42
N ALA A 175 -2.34 31.11 -13.22
CA ALA A 175 -2.45 31.41 -14.65
C ALA A 175 -2.68 32.92 -14.90
N LEU A 176 -3.54 33.56 -14.09
CA LEU A 176 -3.75 35.01 -14.13
C LEU A 176 -2.46 35.81 -13.88
N ARG A 177 -1.56 35.29 -13.04
CA ARG A 177 -0.27 35.94 -12.74
C ARG A 177 0.84 35.59 -13.73
N SER A 178 0.74 34.44 -14.39
CA SER A 178 1.80 33.91 -15.26
C SER A 178 1.21 33.13 -16.43
N PRO A 179 0.74 33.81 -17.48
CA PRO A 179 0.02 33.18 -18.61
C PRO A 179 0.88 32.26 -19.50
N ARG A 180 2.20 32.22 -19.26
CA ARG A 180 3.17 31.35 -19.97
C ARG A 180 3.75 30.32 -19.00
N MET A 181 2.94 29.38 -18.58
CA MET A 181 3.37 28.23 -17.77
C MET A 181 3.44 26.96 -18.60
N SER A 182 4.22 25.99 -18.13
CA SER A 182 4.33 24.66 -18.75
C SER A 182 3.74 23.59 -17.85
N THR A 183 3.32 22.46 -18.42
CA THR A 183 2.91 21.25 -17.69
C THR A 183 3.89 20.89 -16.57
N SER A 184 5.18 20.82 -16.89
CA SER A 184 6.26 20.56 -15.92
C SER A 184 6.43 21.61 -14.81
N PHE A 185 5.90 22.83 -15.00
CA PHE A 185 5.84 23.82 -13.93
C PHE A 185 4.74 23.47 -12.93
N LEU A 186 3.57 23.05 -13.42
CA LEU A 186 2.45 22.62 -12.59
C LEU A 186 2.77 21.35 -11.81
N GLU A 187 3.39 20.36 -12.46
CA GLU A 187 3.86 19.12 -11.80
C GLU A 187 4.69 19.44 -10.54
N ARG A 188 5.71 20.30 -10.69
CA ARG A 188 6.60 20.67 -9.57
C ARG A 188 5.90 21.54 -8.53
N ARG A 189 4.97 22.41 -8.95
CA ARG A 189 4.31 23.37 -8.07
C ARG A 189 3.26 22.68 -7.19
N PHE A 190 2.48 21.79 -7.78
CA PHE A 190 1.37 21.10 -7.13
C PHE A 190 1.73 19.68 -6.65
N LYS A 191 2.93 19.20 -6.98
CA LYS A 191 3.42 17.84 -6.65
C LYS A 191 2.47 16.76 -7.17
N VAL A 192 1.98 16.95 -8.39
CA VAL A 192 1.08 16.03 -9.08
C VAL A 192 1.81 15.29 -10.19
N GLY A 193 1.31 14.11 -10.56
CA GLY A 193 1.80 13.35 -11.71
C GLY A 193 1.59 14.09 -13.03
N GLN A 194 2.29 13.63 -14.08
CA GLN A 194 2.28 14.25 -15.40
C GLN A 194 0.87 14.34 -16.01
N GLN A 195 0.10 13.24 -15.98
CA GLN A 195 -1.26 13.20 -16.53
C GLN A 195 -2.18 14.25 -15.89
N LYS A 196 -2.13 14.38 -14.57
CA LYS A 196 -2.94 15.34 -13.83
C LYS A 196 -2.53 16.79 -14.10
N ALA A 197 -1.24 17.04 -14.31
CA ALA A 197 -0.74 18.34 -14.74
C ALA A 197 -1.16 18.71 -16.18
N GLU A 198 -1.22 17.72 -17.08
CA GLU A 198 -1.74 17.88 -18.44
C GLU A 198 -3.23 18.24 -18.42
N GLN A 199 -4.06 17.50 -17.65
CA GLN A 199 -5.49 17.82 -17.48
C GLN A 199 -5.73 19.24 -16.95
N ILE A 200 -4.95 19.69 -15.95
CA ILE A 200 -5.07 21.06 -15.43
C ILE A 200 -4.66 22.09 -16.49
N MET A 201 -3.62 21.84 -17.28
CA MET A 201 -3.23 22.74 -18.37
C MET A 201 -4.32 22.84 -19.44
N GLU A 202 -4.90 21.71 -19.86
CA GLU A 202 -5.98 21.68 -20.84
C GLU A 202 -7.18 22.51 -20.36
N HIS A 203 -7.61 22.34 -19.11
CA HIS A 203 -8.68 23.16 -18.54
C HIS A 203 -8.35 24.65 -18.50
N LEU A 204 -7.12 25.03 -18.19
CA LEU A 204 -6.70 26.44 -18.20
C LEU A 204 -6.63 27.02 -19.62
N GLU A 205 -6.32 26.21 -20.62
CA GLU A 205 -6.33 26.59 -22.04
C GLU A 205 -7.76 26.74 -22.57
N GLU A 206 -8.67 25.83 -22.22
CA GLU A 206 -10.11 25.91 -22.52
C GLU A 206 -10.75 27.17 -21.93
N GLU A 207 -10.37 27.54 -20.70
CA GLU A 207 -10.78 28.79 -20.05
C GLU A 207 -10.10 30.04 -20.63
N GLY A 208 -9.14 29.89 -21.54
CA GLY A 208 -8.39 30.98 -22.15
C GLY A 208 -7.44 31.70 -21.21
N LEU A 209 -7.08 31.08 -20.07
CA LEU A 209 -6.17 31.64 -19.06
C LEU A 209 -4.70 31.41 -19.41
N VAL A 210 -4.41 30.41 -20.24
CA VAL A 210 -3.07 30.08 -20.74
C VAL A 210 -3.10 30.08 -22.27
N ILE A 211 -2.00 30.55 -22.87
CA ILE A 211 -1.84 30.58 -24.32
C ILE A 211 -1.24 29.24 -24.75
N PRO A 212 -1.91 28.46 -25.62
CA PRO A 212 -1.35 27.23 -26.18
C PRO A 212 -0.02 27.51 -26.87
N ARG A 213 0.93 26.58 -26.74
CA ARG A 213 2.22 26.70 -27.43
C ARG A 213 2.11 26.56 -28.94
#